data_AF-A0AAW5NRP3-F1
#
_entry.id   AF-A0AAW5NRP3-F1
#
_cell.length_a   1.000
_cell.length_b   1.000
_cell.length_c   1.000
_cell.angle_alpha   90.00
_cell.angle_beta   90.00
_cell.angle_gamma   90.00
#
_symmetry.space_group_name_H-M   'P 1'
#
loop_
_entity.id
_entity.type
_entity.pdbx_description
1 polymer ?
#
loop_
_entity_poly.entity_id
_entity_poly.type
_entity_poly.pdbx_seq_one_letter_code
_entity_poly.pdbx_strand_id
1 'polypeptide(L)'
;METKDINKQEYLLRIKKVTDYIHQNIDQPLSLQKMAGIACFSLFHFHRVFTVLIRETPTEYIKRARIEKAALLLQGEKQLSATEIARLCGFSSLSLLSRNFKQHFNITIREFRSLD
;
A
#
# COMPACT_ATOMS: atom_id res chain seq x y z
N MET A 1 -17.66 -33.57 -9.67
CA MET A 1 -18.16 -32.23 -10.07
C MET A 1 -17.62 -31.21 -9.08
N GLU A 2 -16.39 -30.75 -9.27
CA GLU A 2 -16.08 -29.50 -10.00
C GLU A 2 -16.26 -28.25 -9.12
N THR A 3 -15.42 -28.11 -8.09
CA THR A 3 -15.34 -26.87 -7.27
C THR A 3 -13.97 -26.18 -7.42
N LYS A 4 -13.09 -26.68 -8.29
CA LYS A 4 -11.69 -26.21 -8.38
C LYS A 4 -11.48 -24.98 -9.27
N ASP A 5 -12.37 -24.73 -10.24
CA ASP A 5 -12.16 -23.68 -11.27
C ASP A 5 -13.06 -22.44 -11.16
N ILE A 6 -14.06 -22.41 -10.27
CA ILE A 6 -15.00 -21.29 -10.16
C ILE A 6 -14.39 -19.96 -9.66
N ASN A 7 -13.16 -19.84 -9.15
CA ASN A 7 -12.86 -18.62 -8.37
C ASN A 7 -11.47 -17.95 -8.47
N LYS A 8 -10.56 -18.35 -9.37
CA LYS A 8 -9.27 -17.63 -9.47
C LYS A 8 -9.43 -16.23 -10.06
N GLN A 9 -10.14 -16.10 -11.19
CA GLN A 9 -10.37 -14.81 -11.85
C GLN A 9 -11.21 -13.87 -10.97
N GLU A 10 -12.26 -14.39 -10.34
CA GLU A 10 -13.10 -13.61 -9.44
C GLU A 10 -12.34 -13.18 -8.17
N TYR A 11 -11.45 -14.01 -7.62
CA TYR A 11 -10.58 -13.59 -6.51
C TYR A 11 -9.60 -12.50 -6.94
N LEU A 12 -9.00 -12.62 -8.13
CA LEU A 12 -8.14 -11.58 -8.68
C LEU A 12 -8.92 -10.27 -8.86
N LEU A 13 -10.15 -10.32 -9.38
CA LEU A 13 -11.00 -9.13 -9.53
C LEU A 13 -11.35 -8.49 -8.19
N ARG A 14 -11.70 -9.28 -7.17
CA ARG A 14 -12.00 -8.81 -5.82
C ARG A 14 -10.79 -8.18 -5.15
N ILE A 15 -9.63 -8.82 -5.25
CA ILE A 15 -8.38 -8.27 -4.71
C ILE A 15 -7.97 -7.01 -5.48
N LYS A 16 -8.19 -6.95 -6.80
CA LYS A 16 -7.97 -5.73 -7.59
C LYS A 16 -8.83 -4.56 -7.06
N LYS A 17 -10.12 -4.80 -6.78
CA LYS A 17 -10.98 -3.77 -6.16
C LYS A 17 -10.41 -3.27 -4.82
N VAL A 18 -9.83 -4.16 -4.03
CA VAL A 18 -9.17 -3.77 -2.77
C VAL A 18 -7.91 -2.95 -3.02
N THR A 19 -7.05 -3.35 -3.95
CA THR A 19 -5.82 -2.58 -4.26
C THR A 19 -6.15 -1.20 -4.85
N ASP A 20 -7.19 -1.11 -5.70
CA ASP A 20 -7.68 0.16 -6.24
C ASP A 20 -8.18 1.06 -5.12
N TYR A 21 -8.96 0.51 -4.17
CA TYR A 21 -9.39 1.23 -2.98
C TYR A 21 -8.22 1.73 -2.12
N ILE A 22 -7.21 0.88 -1.88
CA ILE A 22 -6.01 1.27 -1.12
C ILE A 22 -5.33 2.46 -1.78
N HIS A 23 -5.11 2.42 -3.10
CA HIS A 23 -4.43 3.51 -3.82
C HIS A 23 -5.22 4.81 -3.85
N GLN A 24 -6.55 4.73 -4.00
CA GLN A 24 -7.44 5.90 -3.97
C GLN A 24 -7.53 6.56 -2.59
N ASN A 25 -7.27 5.82 -1.51
CA ASN A 25 -7.43 6.26 -0.12
C ASN A 25 -6.12 6.15 0.68
N ILE A 26 -4.98 6.16 -0.02
CA ILE A 26 -3.68 5.78 0.53
C ILE A 26 -3.20 6.70 1.67
N ASP A 27 -3.66 7.95 1.66
CA ASP A 27 -3.38 9.00 2.64
C ASP A 27 -4.27 8.93 3.89
N GLN A 28 -5.27 8.04 3.90
CA GLN A 28 -6.23 7.88 4.97
C GLN A 28 -5.96 6.62 5.82
N PRO A 29 -6.50 6.51 7.04
CA PRO A 29 -6.52 5.25 7.79
C PRO A 29 -7.29 4.16 7.03
N LEU A 30 -6.64 3.00 6.80
CA LEU A 30 -7.22 1.88 6.05
C LEU A 30 -7.57 0.73 6.99
N SER A 31 -8.85 0.38 7.07
CA SER A 31 -9.35 -0.74 7.90
C SER A 31 -9.30 -2.07 7.16
N LEU A 32 -8.72 -3.10 7.80
CA LEU A 32 -8.74 -4.47 7.28
C LEU A 32 -10.18 -5.01 7.12
N GLN A 33 -11.08 -4.67 8.03
CA GLN A 33 -12.50 -5.07 7.97
C GLN A 33 -13.19 -4.45 6.75
N LYS A 34 -12.92 -3.18 6.44
CA LYS A 34 -13.46 -2.52 5.25
C LYS A 34 -12.96 -3.19 3.97
N MET A 35 -11.66 -3.48 3.89
CA MET A 35 -11.06 -4.17 2.74
C MET A 35 -11.60 -5.58 2.55
N ALA A 36 -11.80 -6.34 3.64
CA ALA A 36 -12.45 -7.64 3.59
C ALA A 36 -13.89 -7.53 3.05
N GLY A 37 -14.64 -6.51 3.49
CA GLY A 37 -15.98 -6.21 2.97
C GLY A 37 -16.00 -5.89 1.47
N ILE A 38 -15.04 -5.10 0.97
CA ILE A 38 -14.88 -4.80 -0.46
C ILE A 38 -14.63 -6.06 -1.28
N ALA A 39 -13.83 -7.00 -0.75
CA ALA A 39 -13.58 -8.28 -1.39
C ALA A 39 -14.72 -9.30 -1.19
N CYS A 40 -15.77 -8.95 -0.43
CA CYS A 40 -16.84 -9.87 -0.04
C CYS A 40 -16.31 -11.15 0.61
N PHE A 41 -15.32 -11.01 1.51
CA PHE A 41 -14.72 -12.10 2.28
C PHE A 41 -14.84 -11.84 3.78
N SER A 42 -14.83 -12.92 4.57
CA SER A 42 -14.55 -12.79 6.00
C SER A 42 -13.13 -12.27 6.21
N LEU A 43 -12.85 -11.63 7.35
CA LEU A 43 -11.53 -11.05 7.63
C LEU A 43 -10.40 -12.08 7.52
N PHE A 44 -10.60 -13.28 8.05
CA PHE A 44 -9.60 -14.37 8.00
C PHE A 44 -9.34 -14.83 6.56
N HIS A 45 -10.41 -15.06 5.79
CA HIS A 45 -10.28 -15.50 4.40
C HIS A 45 -9.66 -14.41 3.52
N PHE A 46 -10.05 -13.14 3.73
CA PHE A 46 -9.43 -12.00 3.08
C PHE A 46 -7.93 -11.97 3.31
N HIS A 47 -7.48 -12.06 4.56
CA HIS A 47 -6.05 -12.03 4.88
C HIS A 47 -5.30 -13.16 4.17
N ARG A 48 -5.83 -14.40 4.21
CA ARG A 48 -5.22 -15.54 3.53
C ARG A 48 -5.15 -15.34 2.01
N VAL A 49 -6.26 -14.96 1.37
CA VAL A 49 -6.34 -14.78 -0.08
C VAL A 49 -5.46 -13.64 -0.56
N PHE A 50 -5.51 -12.49 0.12
CA PHE A 50 -4.68 -11.33 -0.20
C PHE A 50 -3.20 -11.71 -0.16
N THR A 51 -2.73 -12.32 0.94
CA THR A 51 -1.32 -12.71 1.08
C THR A 51 -0.89 -13.75 0.04
N VAL A 52 -1.75 -14.71 -0.31
CA VAL A 52 -1.42 -15.70 -1.35
C VAL A 52 -1.28 -15.06 -2.73
N LEU A 53 -2.17 -14.12 -3.07
CA LEU A 53 -2.20 -13.51 -4.40
C LEU A 53 -1.17 -12.38 -4.57
N ILE A 54 -0.97 -11.57 -3.53
CA ILE A 54 -0.09 -10.38 -3.57
C ILE A 54 1.32 -10.71 -3.06
N ARG A 55 1.50 -11.82 -2.34
CA ARG A 55 2.76 -12.26 -1.71
C ARG A 55 3.25 -11.41 -0.54
N GLU A 56 2.39 -10.55 -0.01
CA GLU A 56 2.62 -9.80 1.23
C GLU A 56 1.30 -9.63 1.99
N THR A 57 1.36 -9.36 3.29
CA THR A 57 0.15 -9.07 4.07
C THR A 57 -0.48 -7.74 3.64
N PRO A 58 -1.80 -7.54 3.86
CA PRO A 58 -2.44 -6.26 3.53
C PRO A 58 -1.74 -5.04 4.16
N THR A 59 -1.24 -5.17 5.38
CA THR A 59 -0.51 -4.09 6.07
C THR A 59 0.84 -3.80 5.44
N GLU A 60 1.57 -4.83 5.00
CA GLU A 60 2.83 -4.67 4.28
C GLU A 60 2.62 -4.00 2.91
N TYR A 61 1.59 -4.42 2.17
CA TYR A 61 1.20 -3.80 0.91
C TYR A 61 0.93 -2.31 1.08
N ILE A 62 0.10 -1.93 2.07
CA ILE A 62 -0.21 -0.52 2.34
C ILE A 62 1.06 0.27 2.62
N LYS A 63 1.93 -0.25 3.49
CA LYS A 63 3.19 0.40 3.85
C LYS A 63 4.07 0.58 2.59
N ARG A 64 4.23 -0.46 1.77
CA ARG A 64 5.01 -0.41 0.52
C ARG A 64 4.43 0.62 -0.46
N ALA A 65 3.13 0.56 -0.73
CA ALA A 65 2.45 1.50 -1.61
C ALA A 65 2.60 2.98 -1.15
N ARG A 66 2.55 3.22 0.16
CA ARG A 66 2.80 4.56 0.72
C ARG A 66 4.23 5.03 0.51
N ILE A 67 5.22 4.14 0.64
CA ILE A 67 6.63 4.44 0.41
C ILE A 67 6.91 4.71 -1.07
N GLU A 68 6.33 3.89 -1.96
CA GLU A 68 6.43 4.07 -3.42
C GLU A 68 5.81 5.40 -3.85
N LYS A 69 4.62 5.76 -3.33
CA LYS A 69 4.02 7.08 -3.57
C LYS A 69 4.92 8.21 -3.09
N ALA A 70 5.55 8.06 -1.92
CA ALA A 70 6.47 9.06 -1.41
C ALA A 70 7.67 9.24 -2.35
N ALA A 71 8.23 8.15 -2.88
CA ALA A 71 9.34 8.21 -3.84
C ALA A 71 8.95 9.01 -5.10
N LEU A 72 7.77 8.75 -5.67
CA LEU A 72 7.26 9.48 -6.82
C LEU A 72 7.11 10.98 -6.55
N LEU A 73 6.57 11.35 -5.39
CA LEU A 73 6.44 12.75 -4.97
C LEU A 73 7.80 13.41 -4.72
N LEU A 74 8.76 12.68 -4.17
CA LEU A 74 10.11 13.20 -3.92
C LEU A 74 10.85 13.53 -5.23
N GLN A 75 10.59 12.77 -6.30
CA GLN A 75 11.16 13.01 -7.63
C GLN A 75 10.43 14.12 -8.40
N GLY A 76 9.09 14.09 -8.41
CA GLY A 76 8.29 15.01 -9.22
C GLY A 76 8.06 16.39 -8.59
N GLU A 77 7.94 16.47 -7.26
CA GLU A 77 7.44 17.65 -6.57
C GLU A 77 8.50 18.29 -5.67
N LYS A 78 9.48 18.95 -6.29
CA LYS A 78 10.64 19.55 -5.59
C LYS A 78 10.24 20.61 -4.54
N GLN A 79 9.07 21.22 -4.70
CA GLN A 79 8.58 22.27 -3.79
C GLN A 79 7.92 21.72 -2.52
N LEU A 80 7.45 20.46 -2.52
CA LEU A 80 6.83 19.88 -1.33
C LEU A 80 7.90 19.60 -0.27
N SER A 81 7.62 19.92 0.99
CA SER A 81 8.46 19.48 2.10
C SER A 81 8.31 17.97 2.33
N ALA A 82 9.31 17.34 2.94
CA ALA A 82 9.21 15.92 3.31
C ALA A 82 8.06 15.65 4.30
N THR A 83 7.71 16.63 5.14
CA THR A 83 6.56 16.57 6.06
C THR A 83 5.23 16.57 5.31
N GLU A 84 5.07 17.40 4.28
CA GLU A 84 3.87 17.39 3.43
C GLU A 84 3.74 16.06 2.67
N ILE A 85 4.85 15.53 2.14
CA ILE A 85 4.86 14.22 1.48
C ILE A 85 4.46 13.11 2.44
N ALA A 86 4.95 13.13 3.70
CA ALA A 86 4.53 12.16 4.71
C ALA A 86 3.02 12.16 4.91
N ARG A 87 2.40 13.35 5.03
CA ARG A 87 0.95 13.51 5.15
C ARG A 87 0.20 12.99 3.91
N LEU A 88 0.65 13.38 2.71
CA LEU A 88 0.05 12.95 1.43
C LEU A 88 0.18 11.44 1.16
N CYS A 89 1.09 10.78 1.87
CA CYS A 89 1.27 9.32 1.83
C CYS A 89 0.67 8.62 3.06
N GLY A 90 -0.08 9.31 3.91
CA GLY A 90 -0.78 8.69 5.05
C GLY A 90 0.12 8.26 6.21
N PHE A 91 1.33 8.80 6.29
CA PHE A 91 2.16 8.67 7.49
C PHE A 91 1.77 9.75 8.50
N SER A 92 1.63 9.36 9.76
CA SER A 92 1.31 10.30 10.85
C SER A 92 2.48 11.21 11.24
N SER A 93 3.70 10.91 10.78
CA SER A 93 4.87 11.77 10.97
C SER A 93 5.95 11.55 9.92
N LEU A 94 6.79 12.57 9.70
CA LEU A 94 8.00 12.47 8.88
C LEU A 94 8.98 11.42 9.42
N SER A 95 9.08 11.24 10.74
CA SER A 95 9.96 10.24 11.34
C SER A 95 9.57 8.82 10.93
N LEU A 96 8.27 8.52 10.88
CA LEU A 96 7.77 7.24 10.41
C LEU A 96 8.04 7.06 8.91
N LEU A 97 7.76 8.06 8.08
CA LEU A 97 8.10 8.00 6.67
C LEU A 97 9.60 7.74 6.48
N SER A 98 10.46 8.55 7.10
CA SER A 98 11.93 8.46 6.97
C SER A 98 12.47 7.08 7.34
N ARG A 99 11.99 6.52 8.46
CA ARG A 99 12.41 5.19 8.91
C ARG A 99 12.00 4.11 7.89
N ASN A 100 10.74 4.10 7.48
CA ASN A 100 10.22 3.10 6.56
C ASN A 100 10.84 3.25 5.16
N PHE A 101 11.04 4.48 4.71
CA PHE A 101 11.68 4.79 3.42
C PHE A 101 13.12 4.27 3.39
N LYS A 102 13.92 4.56 4.43
CA LYS A 102 15.30 4.04 4.53
C LYS A 102 15.33 2.52 4.61
N GLN A 103 14.40 1.89 5.32
CA GLN A 103 14.31 0.42 5.35
C GLN A 103 13.97 -0.19 3.99
N HIS A 104 13.23 0.53 3.13
CA HIS A 104 12.78 0.02 1.85
C HIS A 104 13.79 0.29 0.71
N PHE A 105 14.32 1.51 0.62
CA PHE A 105 15.25 1.93 -0.44
C PHE A 105 16.72 1.87 -0.04
N ASN A 106 17.02 1.54 1.23
CA ASN A 106 18.37 1.53 1.81
C ASN A 106 19.10 2.90 1.79
N ILE A 107 18.40 3.98 1.46
CA ILE A 107 18.89 5.36 1.48
C ILE A 107 17.86 6.30 2.12
N THR A 108 18.31 7.44 2.62
CA THR A 108 17.46 8.45 3.22
C THR A 108 16.66 9.22 2.18
N ILE A 109 15.59 9.87 2.62
CA ILE A 109 14.79 10.79 1.79
C ILE A 109 15.66 11.90 1.19
N ARG A 110 16.64 12.41 1.94
CA ARG A 110 17.55 13.46 1.48
C ARG A 110 18.46 12.95 0.36
N GLU A 111 19.07 11.79 0.54
CA GLU A 111 19.91 11.15 -0.48
C GLU A 111 19.10 10.82 -1.73
N PHE A 112 17.88 10.30 -1.56
CA PHE A 112 16.99 9.99 -2.68
C PHE A 112 16.63 11.22 -3.50
N ARG A 113 16.40 12.38 -2.85
CA ARG A 113 16.14 13.66 -3.54
C ARG A 113 17.33 14.21 -4.31
N SER A 114 18.54 13.83 -3.94
CA SER A 114 19.76 14.23 -4.65
C SER A 114 20.17 13.25 -5.75
N LEU A 115 19.38 12.19 -6.00
CA LEU A 115 19.57 11.34 -7.17
C LEU A 115 19.10 12.14 -8.39
N ASP A 116 20.04 12.44 -9.28
CA ASP A 116 19.80 13.07 -10.59
C ASP A 116 19.10 12.12 -11.56
#